data_AF-A0A928SVF4-F1
#
_entry.id   AF-A0A928SVF4-F1
#
_cell.length_a   1.000
_cell.length_b   1.000
_cell.length_c   1.000
_cell.angle_alpha   90.00
_cell.angle_beta   90.00
_cell.angle_gamma   90.00
#
_symmetry.space_group_name_H-M   'P 1'
#
loop_
_entity.id
_entity.type
_entity.pdbx_description
1 polymer ?
#
loop_
_entity_poly.entity_id
_entity_poly.type
_entity_poly.pdbx_seq_one_letter_code
_entity_poly.pdbx_strand_id
1 'polypeptide(L)'
;MGASLLGLGVALSCVVDESFDDAQFLCDPKGGADECPEGLSCSLDGRCRHSPATPDGGTGGKDGSTDGSCFPTTCSTLAPKCGDLDDGCGSTLSCGCAAPYTCGGGGKLGECGCTKAQSQTRAADAVFEAKITGNVAWTNLNDAMLSDDKWASTAAPLDAGKTTNQLKASAFGFSLPANAKVLGVVVSIERSASGSATALKDQDVRVLVAGVPLATNGAKTAAWPSADAAAEYGSPSELWGASAISKTDVEAADFGALLTVTASAAATPRVDAISMTVHFEDPACPN
;
A
#
# COMPACT_ATOMS: atom_id res chain seq x y z
N MET A 1 -4.81 -34.07 -21.61
CA MET A 1 -3.54 -34.58 -21.08
C MET A 1 -2.52 -33.48 -21.19
N GLY A 2 -1.94 -33.05 -20.06
CA GLY A 2 -0.84 -32.08 -20.00
C GLY A 2 -1.25 -30.64 -19.67
N ALA A 3 -1.61 -30.38 -18.42
CA ALA A 3 -1.56 -29.03 -17.85
C ALA A 3 -0.11 -28.71 -17.48
N SER A 4 0.38 -27.54 -17.88
CA SER A 4 1.67 -27.00 -17.45
C SER A 4 1.46 -25.54 -17.04
N LEU A 5 1.24 -25.33 -15.74
CA LEU A 5 1.36 -24.03 -15.09
C LEU A 5 2.85 -23.79 -14.84
N LEU A 6 3.39 -22.70 -15.38
CA LEU A 6 4.69 -22.17 -14.98
C LEU A 6 4.59 -20.65 -14.76
N GLY A 7 4.50 -20.30 -13.47
CA GLY A 7 5.26 -19.22 -12.86
C GLY A 7 4.96 -17.78 -13.30
N LEU A 8 3.87 -17.21 -12.78
CA LEU A 8 3.78 -15.76 -12.62
C LEU A 8 4.62 -15.39 -11.37
N GLY A 9 5.76 -14.75 -11.60
CA GLY A 9 6.53 -14.10 -10.55
C GLY A 9 5.76 -12.89 -10.07
N VAL A 10 4.98 -13.05 -9.00
CA VAL A 10 4.37 -11.95 -8.27
C VAL A 10 5.51 -11.17 -7.62
N ALA A 11 5.72 -9.94 -8.09
CA ALA A 11 6.45 -8.95 -7.31
C ALA A 11 5.69 -8.79 -5.99
N LEU A 12 6.33 -9.22 -4.90
CA LEU A 12 5.83 -9.14 -3.54
C LEU A 12 5.71 -7.66 -3.15
N SER A 13 4.65 -7.02 -3.61
CA SER A 13 4.14 -5.79 -3.01
C SER A 13 3.63 -6.16 -1.63
N CYS A 14 4.03 -5.39 -0.61
CA CYS A 14 3.46 -5.49 0.72
C CYS A 14 1.96 -5.16 0.64
N VAL A 15 1.15 -6.18 0.39
CA VAL A 15 -0.27 -6.15 0.73
C VAL A 15 -0.28 -6.36 2.24
N VAL A 16 -0.44 -5.28 2.97
CA VAL A 16 -1.00 -5.35 4.32
C VAL A 16 -2.39 -5.96 4.17
N ASP A 17 -2.46 -7.26 4.44
CA ASP A 17 -3.71 -8.01 4.52
C ASP A 17 -4.54 -7.39 5.65
N GLU A 18 -5.66 -6.76 5.30
CA GLU A 18 -6.61 -6.12 6.22
C GLU A 18 -7.42 -7.14 7.06
N SER A 19 -6.85 -8.32 7.32
CA SER A 19 -7.39 -9.33 8.23
C SER A 19 -6.52 -9.63 9.46
N PHE A 20 -5.38 -8.95 9.62
CA PHE A 20 -4.52 -9.07 10.82
C PHE A 20 -4.60 -7.83 11.72
N ASP A 21 -5.80 -7.50 12.21
CA ASP A 21 -5.99 -6.46 13.22
C ASP A 21 -5.53 -6.88 14.64
N ASP A 22 -5.12 -8.12 14.84
CA ASP A 22 -4.54 -8.57 16.11
C ASP A 22 -3.19 -9.21 15.85
N ALA A 23 -2.14 -8.64 16.43
CA ALA A 23 -0.79 -9.19 16.51
C ALA A 23 -0.78 -10.52 17.31
N GLN A 24 -1.38 -11.56 16.75
CA GLN A 24 -1.19 -12.93 17.17
C GLN A 24 0.19 -13.33 16.63
N PHE A 25 1.15 -13.53 17.53
CA PHE A 25 2.40 -14.18 17.15
C PHE A 25 2.10 -15.63 16.79
N LEU A 26 1.61 -15.84 15.56
CA LEU A 26 1.40 -17.16 15.01
C LEU A 26 2.76 -17.72 14.62
N CYS A 27 3.04 -18.92 15.11
CA CYS A 27 4.27 -19.67 14.83
C CYS A 27 3.90 -21.09 14.39
N ASP A 28 4.72 -21.72 13.55
CA ASP A 28 4.60 -23.11 13.17
C ASP A 28 5.19 -24.03 14.25
N PRO A 29 4.36 -24.79 14.97
CA PRO A 29 4.83 -25.73 15.99
C PRO A 29 5.68 -26.90 15.42
N LYS A 30 5.84 -27.03 14.08
CA LYS A 30 6.60 -28.10 13.42
C LYS A 30 7.98 -27.68 12.87
N GLY A 31 8.33 -26.39 12.94
CA GLY A 31 9.71 -25.91 12.85
C GLY A 31 10.12 -25.21 11.55
N GLY A 32 10.52 -23.94 11.72
CA GLY A 32 11.50 -23.18 10.95
C GLY A 32 12.34 -22.34 11.93
N ALA A 33 13.56 -21.95 11.56
CA ALA A 33 14.40 -21.11 12.41
C ALA A 33 13.79 -19.69 12.49
N ASP A 34 13.54 -19.20 13.70
CA ASP A 34 13.13 -17.82 14.04
C ASP A 34 11.66 -17.43 13.83
N GLU A 35 10.73 -17.93 14.65
CA GLU A 35 9.33 -17.47 14.62
C GLU A 35 8.88 -16.63 15.81
N CYS A 36 9.56 -16.77 16.96
CA CYS A 36 9.23 -16.02 18.16
C CYS A 36 10.35 -15.03 18.49
N PRO A 37 10.02 -13.77 18.87
CA PRO A 37 11.02 -12.82 19.37
C PRO A 37 11.88 -13.41 20.50
N GLU A 38 13.09 -12.86 20.65
CA GLU A 38 14.02 -13.27 21.72
C GLU A 38 13.31 -13.29 23.09
N GLY A 39 13.40 -14.45 23.78
CA GLY A 39 12.73 -14.71 25.06
C GLY A 39 11.40 -15.46 24.98
N LEU A 40 10.88 -15.74 23.77
CA LEU A 40 9.62 -16.46 23.56
C LEU A 40 9.84 -17.80 22.85
N SER A 41 8.89 -18.72 23.01
CA SER A 41 8.89 -20.08 22.44
C SER A 41 7.53 -20.38 21.81
N CYS A 42 7.53 -21.08 20.67
CA CYS A 42 6.29 -21.46 20.00
C CYS A 42 5.56 -22.56 20.77
N SER A 43 4.34 -22.29 21.21
CA SER A 43 3.44 -23.26 21.84
C SER A 43 2.74 -24.12 20.78
N LEU A 44 2.22 -25.29 21.18
CA LEU A 44 1.56 -26.25 20.28
C LEU A 44 0.28 -25.73 19.61
N ASP A 45 -0.32 -24.69 20.18
CA ASP A 45 -1.46 -23.96 19.61
C ASP A 45 -1.02 -22.92 18.56
N GLY A 46 0.26 -22.91 18.19
CA GLY A 46 0.83 -22.02 17.20
C GLY A 46 0.98 -20.59 17.70
N ARG A 47 1.17 -20.37 19.02
CA ARG A 47 1.33 -19.04 19.62
C ARG A 47 2.68 -18.90 20.31
N CYS A 48 3.37 -17.77 20.15
CA CYS A 48 4.58 -17.47 20.92
C CYS A 48 4.24 -17.13 22.38
N ARG A 49 4.84 -17.85 23.34
CA ARG A 49 4.68 -17.65 24.79
C ARG A 49 6.05 -17.56 25.45
N HIS A 50 6.18 -16.96 26.63
CA HIS A 50 7.38 -17.20 27.43
C HIS A 50 7.47 -18.70 27.68
N SER A 51 8.66 -19.29 27.52
CA SER A 51 8.88 -20.69 27.90
C SER A 51 8.28 -20.87 29.30
N PRO A 52 7.36 -21.84 29.51
CA PRO A 52 6.75 -22.00 30.81
C PRO A 52 7.87 -22.20 31.84
N ALA A 53 7.80 -21.47 32.96
CA ALA A 53 8.31 -22.04 34.20
C ALA A 53 7.47 -23.30 34.39
N THR A 54 8.01 -24.45 33.97
CA THR A 54 7.26 -25.70 33.93
C THR A 54 6.77 -26.01 35.35
N PRO A 55 5.46 -26.22 35.57
CA PRO A 55 5.01 -27.00 36.70
C PRO A 55 5.27 -28.47 36.36
N ASP A 56 6.50 -28.87 36.65
CA ASP A 56 6.97 -30.25 36.83
C ASP A 56 7.07 -31.18 35.61
N GLY A 57 8.18 -31.91 35.58
CA GLY A 57 8.59 -32.84 34.53
C GLY A 57 10.11 -32.98 34.38
N GLY A 58 10.90 -32.14 35.05
CA GLY A 58 12.36 -32.19 34.98
C GLY A 58 13.00 -31.65 36.25
N THR A 59 13.63 -32.54 37.00
CA THR A 59 14.39 -32.24 38.22
C THR A 59 15.45 -31.15 38.00
N GLY A 60 15.26 -29.98 38.61
CA GLY A 60 16.36 -29.12 39.03
C GLY A 60 16.43 -27.71 38.44
N GLY A 61 15.50 -26.83 38.83
CA GLY A 61 15.81 -25.39 38.99
C GLY A 61 16.57 -25.18 40.30
N LYS A 62 17.81 -24.70 40.23
CA LYS A 62 18.66 -24.38 41.39
C LYS A 62 18.39 -22.96 41.92
N ASP A 63 17.14 -22.67 42.23
CA ASP A 63 16.74 -21.44 42.91
C ASP A 63 15.55 -21.65 43.86
N GLY A 64 15.43 -22.83 44.48
CA GLY A 64 14.95 -22.98 45.86
C GLY A 64 13.60 -22.36 46.28
N SER A 65 12.72 -21.98 45.37
CA SER A 65 11.38 -21.49 45.71
C SER A 65 10.36 -22.62 45.61
N THR A 66 10.02 -23.21 46.76
CA THR A 66 9.01 -24.26 46.93
C THR A 66 7.68 -23.70 47.47
N ASP A 67 7.33 -22.45 47.15
CA ASP A 67 5.98 -21.94 47.43
C ASP A 67 5.15 -22.04 46.15
N GLY A 68 3.98 -22.67 46.24
CA GLY A 68 3.03 -22.82 45.13
C GLY A 68 2.37 -21.50 44.70
N SER A 69 3.01 -20.36 44.96
CA SER A 69 2.56 -19.04 44.58
C SER A 69 3.19 -18.65 43.24
N CYS A 70 2.46 -18.83 42.15
CA CYS A 70 2.82 -18.17 40.91
C CYS A 70 2.45 -16.69 41.00
N PHE A 71 3.39 -15.79 40.70
CA PHE A 71 3.13 -14.35 40.65
C PHE A 71 2.94 -13.91 39.19
N PRO A 72 1.70 -13.68 38.73
CA PRO A 72 1.44 -13.37 37.34
C PRO A 72 2.01 -11.99 36.99
N THR A 73 2.71 -11.93 35.86
CA THR A 73 3.16 -10.69 35.26
C THR A 73 1.97 -9.90 34.69
N THR A 74 2.17 -8.61 34.38
CA THR A 74 1.14 -7.73 33.78
C THR A 74 1.64 -7.14 32.46
N CYS A 75 0.73 -6.62 31.63
CA CYS A 75 1.13 -5.92 30.40
C CYS A 75 2.08 -4.75 30.67
N SER A 76 1.91 -4.03 31.80
CA SER A 76 2.81 -2.93 32.17
C SER A 76 4.25 -3.39 32.45
N THR A 77 4.44 -4.62 32.94
CA THR A 77 5.78 -5.17 33.18
C THR A 77 6.39 -5.81 31.95
N LEU A 78 5.57 -6.21 30.97
CA LEU A 78 6.01 -6.73 29.67
C LEU A 78 6.27 -5.65 28.62
N ALA A 79 5.93 -4.39 28.88
CA ALA A 79 6.19 -3.29 27.95
C ALA A 79 7.68 -3.28 27.51
N PRO A 80 7.98 -3.12 26.20
CA PRO A 80 7.09 -2.70 25.13
C PRO A 80 6.35 -3.84 24.39
N LYS A 81 6.30 -5.06 24.91
CA LYS A 81 5.61 -6.18 24.25
C LYS A 81 4.09 -5.99 24.23
N CYS A 82 3.47 -6.49 23.18
CA CYS A 82 2.02 -6.41 22.94
C CYS A 82 1.50 -7.67 22.23
N GLY A 83 0.19 -7.78 22.11
CA GLY A 83 -0.51 -8.99 21.64
C GLY A 83 -0.92 -9.89 22.80
N ASP A 84 -1.26 -11.14 22.48
CA ASP A 84 -1.58 -12.18 23.46
C ASP A 84 -0.29 -12.75 24.06
N LEU A 85 -0.02 -12.47 25.34
CA LEU A 85 1.21 -12.84 26.05
C LEU A 85 0.91 -13.75 27.25
N ASP A 86 1.85 -14.62 27.63
CA ASP A 86 1.72 -15.45 28.84
C ASP A 86 2.06 -14.64 30.11
N ASP A 87 1.28 -14.79 31.17
CA ASP A 87 1.54 -14.13 32.47
C ASP A 87 2.62 -14.83 33.31
N GLY A 88 3.18 -15.94 32.83
CA GLY A 88 4.13 -16.79 33.54
C GLY A 88 3.47 -17.79 34.49
N CYS A 89 2.14 -17.75 34.62
CA CYS A 89 1.32 -18.57 35.50
C CYS A 89 0.27 -19.40 34.75
N GLY A 90 0.37 -19.45 33.42
CA GLY A 90 -0.52 -20.20 32.56
C GLY A 90 -1.78 -19.44 32.13
N SER A 91 -1.90 -18.15 32.45
CA SER A 91 -2.95 -17.28 31.88
C SER A 91 -2.41 -16.49 30.70
N THR A 92 -3.31 -16.06 29.82
CA THR A 92 -2.99 -15.17 28.70
C THR A 92 -3.44 -13.74 29.00
N LEU A 93 -2.52 -12.80 28.83
CA LEU A 93 -2.73 -11.36 28.87
C LEU A 93 -2.97 -10.84 27.45
N SER A 94 -3.97 -9.97 27.27
CA SER A 94 -4.14 -9.23 26.01
C SER A 94 -3.56 -7.82 26.18
N CYS A 95 -2.37 -7.59 25.63
CA CYS A 95 -1.59 -6.38 25.83
C CYS A 95 -1.66 -5.45 24.63
N GLY A 96 -2.21 -4.25 24.84
CA GLY A 96 -2.30 -3.20 23.81
C GLY A 96 -1.17 -2.17 23.88
N CYS A 97 -1.09 -1.33 22.85
CA CYS A 97 -0.17 -0.22 22.79
C CYS A 97 -0.86 1.10 23.12
N ALA A 98 -0.14 2.00 23.80
CA ALA A 98 -0.59 3.37 23.94
C ALA A 98 -0.46 4.09 22.59
N ALA A 99 -1.46 4.89 22.21
CA ALA A 99 -1.37 5.69 21.00
C ALA A 99 -0.14 6.63 21.06
N PRO A 100 0.58 6.83 19.93
CA PRO A 100 0.26 6.40 18.56
C PRO A 100 0.85 5.03 18.17
N TYR A 101 1.39 4.28 19.14
CA TYR A 101 2.02 3.00 18.85
C TYR A 101 0.96 1.93 18.54
N THR A 102 1.28 1.07 17.58
CA THR A 102 0.51 -0.13 17.27
C THR A 102 1.40 -1.35 17.43
N CYS A 103 0.79 -2.51 17.66
CA CYS A 103 1.53 -3.72 17.86
C CYS A 103 2.16 -4.17 16.53
N GLY A 104 3.49 -4.19 16.43
CA GLY A 104 4.15 -4.36 15.13
C GLY A 104 4.38 -3.08 14.34
N GLY A 105 3.83 -1.93 14.77
CA GLY A 105 3.81 -0.70 13.97
C GLY A 105 5.18 -0.10 13.65
N GLY A 106 6.22 -0.47 14.39
CA GLY A 106 7.62 -0.07 14.16
C GLY A 106 8.43 -1.07 13.31
N GLY A 107 7.77 -2.03 12.66
CA GLY A 107 8.41 -3.08 11.86
C GLY A 107 8.94 -4.27 12.67
N LYS A 108 8.73 -4.28 14.00
CA LYS A 108 9.06 -5.39 14.90
C LYS A 108 7.79 -6.04 15.43
N LEU A 109 7.53 -7.29 15.02
CA LEU A 109 6.35 -8.03 15.44
C LEU A 109 6.24 -8.11 16.97
N GLY A 110 5.02 -7.86 17.44
CA GLY A 110 4.59 -7.74 18.85
C GLY A 110 5.48 -6.96 19.82
N GLU A 111 6.15 -5.94 19.30
CA GLU A 111 6.56 -4.78 20.07
C GLU A 111 5.69 -3.59 19.69
N CYS A 112 5.30 -2.80 20.69
CA CYS A 112 4.70 -1.51 20.45
C CYS A 112 5.71 -0.62 19.74
N GLY A 113 5.34 -0.19 18.55
CA GLY A 113 6.14 0.71 17.74
C GLY A 113 5.25 1.48 16.78
N CYS A 114 5.83 2.45 16.10
CA CYS A 114 5.16 3.10 15.00
C CYS A 114 6.20 3.56 13.98
N THR A 115 5.79 3.66 12.72
CA THR A 115 6.67 4.02 11.62
C THR A 115 6.32 5.44 11.18
N LYS A 116 7.28 6.35 11.29
CA LYS A 116 7.05 7.75 10.93
C LYS A 116 6.78 7.93 9.44
N ALA A 117 7.64 7.39 8.58
CA ALA A 117 7.47 7.46 7.12
C ALA A 117 6.51 6.35 6.67
N GLN A 118 5.36 6.75 6.13
CA GLN A 118 4.31 5.84 5.67
C GLN A 118 3.91 6.16 4.24
N SER A 119 3.16 5.24 3.64
CA SER A 119 2.50 5.46 2.35
C SER A 119 1.16 4.74 2.29
N GLN A 120 0.20 5.32 1.57
CA GLN A 120 -1.05 4.67 1.21
C GLN A 120 -1.18 4.65 -0.31
N THR A 121 -1.55 3.49 -0.85
CA THR A 121 -1.92 3.35 -2.27
C THR A 121 -3.42 3.14 -2.38
N ARG A 122 -4.06 3.84 -3.31
CA ARG A 122 -5.50 3.76 -3.56
C ARG A 122 -5.78 3.78 -5.06
N ALA A 123 -6.78 3.02 -5.49
CA ALA A 123 -7.34 3.10 -6.83
C ALA A 123 -8.30 4.29 -6.95
N ALA A 124 -8.53 4.78 -8.17
CA ALA A 124 -9.51 5.83 -8.42
C ALA A 124 -10.94 5.30 -8.23
N ASP A 125 -11.79 6.05 -7.53
CA ASP A 125 -13.23 5.74 -7.40
C ASP A 125 -14.09 6.52 -8.40
N ALA A 126 -13.51 7.51 -9.09
CA ALA A 126 -14.20 8.24 -10.15
C ALA A 126 -13.25 8.60 -11.30
N VAL A 127 -13.63 8.21 -12.51
CA VAL A 127 -12.95 8.60 -13.75
C VAL A 127 -13.90 9.38 -14.65
N PHE A 128 -13.49 10.57 -15.07
CA PHE A 128 -14.29 11.44 -15.92
C PHE A 128 -13.42 12.12 -16.97
N GLU A 129 -14.08 12.62 -18.02
CA GLU A 129 -13.41 13.34 -19.09
C GLU A 129 -13.58 14.85 -18.93
N ALA A 130 -12.49 15.60 -19.10
CA ALA A 130 -12.57 17.03 -19.43
C ALA A 130 -12.25 17.25 -20.91
N LYS A 131 -13.27 17.68 -21.67
CA LYS A 131 -13.19 17.87 -23.11
C LYS A 131 -12.30 19.06 -23.48
N ILE A 132 -11.41 18.85 -24.45
CA ILE A 132 -10.58 19.89 -25.06
C ILE A 132 -10.98 20.02 -26.53
N THR A 133 -11.21 21.25 -26.99
CA THR A 133 -11.59 21.50 -28.38
C THR A 133 -10.48 21.04 -29.32
N GLY A 134 -10.82 20.17 -30.28
CA GLY A 134 -9.88 19.60 -31.25
C GLY A 134 -9.27 18.26 -30.85
N ASN A 135 -9.50 17.81 -29.62
CA ASN A 135 -9.00 16.53 -29.10
C ASN A 135 -10.02 15.40 -29.27
N VAL A 136 -9.53 14.16 -29.20
CA VAL A 136 -10.31 12.93 -29.38
C VAL A 136 -10.87 12.47 -28.03
N ALA A 137 -12.17 12.12 -28.01
CA ALA A 137 -12.84 11.68 -26.79
C ALA A 137 -12.46 10.25 -26.38
N TRP A 138 -12.39 10.05 -25.07
CA TRP A 138 -12.38 8.76 -24.41
C TRP A 138 -13.80 8.18 -24.35
N THR A 139 -13.83 6.87 -24.20
CA THR A 139 -15.02 6.04 -24.01
C THR A 139 -14.73 5.05 -22.89
N ASN A 140 -15.79 4.48 -22.29
CA ASN A 140 -15.68 3.51 -21.21
C ASN A 140 -14.82 3.99 -20.02
N LEU A 141 -15.08 5.22 -19.55
CA LEU A 141 -14.23 5.89 -18.55
C LEU A 141 -14.05 5.07 -17.26
N ASN A 142 -15.11 4.39 -16.81
CA ASN A 142 -15.08 3.58 -15.59
C ASN A 142 -14.17 2.35 -15.70
N ASP A 143 -13.85 1.90 -16.91
CA ASP A 143 -12.94 0.79 -17.15
C ASP A 143 -11.47 1.19 -16.91
N ALA A 144 -11.19 2.40 -16.41
CA ALA A 144 -9.87 2.81 -15.92
C ALA A 144 -9.75 2.77 -14.37
N MET A 145 -10.76 2.25 -13.67
CA MET A 145 -10.82 2.25 -12.20
C MET A 145 -10.18 1.00 -11.57
N LEU A 146 -10.14 -0.12 -12.29
CA LEU A 146 -9.74 -1.42 -11.77
C LEU A 146 -8.86 -2.13 -12.78
N SER A 147 -7.84 -2.85 -12.31
CA SER A 147 -7.05 -3.73 -13.16
C SER A 147 -7.86 -5.00 -13.44
N ASP A 148 -8.62 -5.00 -14.55
CA ASP A 148 -9.58 -6.07 -14.86
C ASP A 148 -9.65 -6.45 -16.36
N ASP A 149 -8.60 -6.11 -17.11
CA ASP A 149 -8.47 -6.33 -18.56
C ASP A 149 -9.61 -5.64 -19.36
N LYS A 150 -10.12 -4.52 -18.85
CA LYS A 150 -11.02 -3.61 -19.59
C LYS A 150 -10.36 -2.25 -19.67
N TRP A 151 -10.76 -1.44 -20.64
CA TRP A 151 -10.01 -0.21 -20.89
C TRP A 151 -10.90 0.98 -21.17
N ALA A 152 -10.60 2.08 -20.47
CA ALA A 152 -10.89 3.39 -21.02
C ALA A 152 -10.04 3.57 -22.29
N SER A 153 -10.71 3.87 -23.39
CA SER A 153 -10.08 3.90 -24.72
C SER A 153 -10.77 4.90 -25.63
N THR A 154 -10.19 5.20 -26.79
CA THR A 154 -10.87 6.00 -27.81
C THR A 154 -11.70 5.10 -28.73
N ALA A 155 -12.84 5.61 -29.21
CA ALA A 155 -13.75 4.84 -30.06
C ALA A 155 -13.12 4.38 -31.39
N ALA A 156 -12.09 5.10 -31.86
CA ALA A 156 -11.28 4.77 -33.02
C ALA A 156 -9.80 5.06 -32.71
N PRO A 157 -8.85 4.49 -33.47
CA PRO A 157 -7.43 4.83 -33.31
C PRO A 157 -7.19 6.34 -33.40
N LEU A 158 -6.27 6.87 -32.60
CA LEU A 158 -5.79 8.24 -32.77
C LEU A 158 -4.90 8.31 -34.00
N ASP A 159 -5.24 9.20 -34.93
CA ASP A 159 -4.38 9.52 -36.07
C ASP A 159 -3.10 10.25 -35.64
N ALA A 160 -2.09 10.21 -36.51
CA ALA A 160 -0.85 10.95 -36.31
C ALA A 160 -1.11 12.45 -36.04
N GLY A 161 -0.52 12.97 -34.98
CA GLY A 161 -0.67 14.37 -34.55
C GLY A 161 -1.95 14.67 -33.77
N LYS A 162 -2.77 13.65 -33.46
CA LYS A 162 -3.95 13.82 -32.60
C LYS A 162 -3.62 13.58 -31.13
N THR A 163 -4.41 14.21 -30.27
CA THR A 163 -4.32 14.11 -28.81
C THR A 163 -5.69 13.79 -28.23
N THR A 164 -5.73 13.03 -27.14
CA THR A 164 -6.98 12.74 -26.41
C THR A 164 -7.44 13.93 -25.57
N ASN A 165 -8.72 13.96 -25.21
CA ASN A 165 -9.23 14.77 -24.10
C ASN A 165 -8.53 14.36 -22.79
N GLN A 166 -8.72 15.15 -21.74
CA GLN A 166 -8.18 14.79 -20.43
C GLN A 166 -8.98 13.65 -19.83
N LEU A 167 -8.33 12.51 -19.60
CA LEU A 167 -8.83 11.47 -18.70
C LEU A 167 -8.43 11.87 -17.28
N LYS A 168 -9.40 12.13 -16.41
CA LYS A 168 -9.16 12.53 -15.02
C LYS A 168 -9.63 11.45 -14.08
N ALA A 169 -8.75 11.02 -13.18
CA ALA A 169 -9.04 10.10 -12.09
C ALA A 169 -9.06 10.86 -10.76
N SER A 170 -9.99 10.54 -9.88
CA SER A 170 -10.23 11.25 -8.62
C SER A 170 -10.93 10.36 -7.59
N ALA A 171 -11.32 10.95 -6.45
CA ALA A 171 -12.02 10.28 -5.36
C ALA A 171 -11.24 9.05 -4.83
N PHE A 172 -9.92 9.17 -4.70
CA PHE A 172 -9.04 8.08 -4.26
C PHE A 172 -9.30 7.62 -2.80
N GLY A 173 -10.05 8.38 -2.00
CA GLY A 173 -10.44 7.94 -0.65
C GLY A 173 -9.27 7.78 0.33
N PHE A 174 -8.23 8.61 0.20
CA PHE A 174 -7.16 8.66 1.20
C PHE A 174 -7.71 9.07 2.57
N SER A 175 -7.09 8.51 3.62
CA SER A 175 -7.38 8.87 5.00
C SER A 175 -6.09 8.78 5.80
N LEU A 176 -5.43 9.92 6.02
CA LEU A 176 -4.14 9.98 6.69
C LEU A 176 -4.29 10.19 8.22
N PRO A 177 -3.27 9.84 9.03
CA PRO A 177 -3.22 10.21 10.44
C PRO A 177 -3.37 11.73 10.67
N ALA A 178 -3.78 12.11 11.87
CA ALA A 178 -3.90 13.52 12.25
C ALA A 178 -2.54 14.23 12.11
N ASN A 179 -2.56 15.42 11.49
CA ASN A 179 -1.36 16.24 11.23
C ASN A 179 -0.31 15.58 10.31
N ALA A 180 -0.66 14.51 9.59
CA ALA A 180 0.24 13.88 8.62
C ALA A 180 0.81 14.91 7.64
N LYS A 181 2.12 14.82 7.40
CA LYS A 181 2.84 15.68 6.46
C LYS A 181 3.05 14.93 5.15
N VAL A 182 2.39 15.35 4.08
CA VAL A 182 2.62 14.77 2.75
C VAL A 182 4.03 15.10 2.29
N LEU A 183 4.75 14.07 1.86
CA LEU A 183 6.11 14.14 1.35
C LEU A 183 6.14 14.11 -0.17
N GLY A 184 5.28 13.30 -0.79
CA GLY A 184 5.27 13.12 -2.22
C GLY A 184 4.10 12.29 -2.71
N VAL A 185 3.84 12.39 -4.01
CA VAL A 185 2.72 11.71 -4.67
C VAL A 185 3.26 10.98 -5.90
N VAL A 186 2.93 9.70 -6.00
CA VAL A 186 3.22 8.86 -7.17
C VAL A 186 1.89 8.47 -7.83
N VAL A 187 1.78 8.68 -9.14
CA VAL A 187 0.64 8.21 -9.93
C VAL A 187 1.08 6.94 -10.67
N SER A 188 0.28 5.89 -10.60
CA SER A 188 0.47 4.67 -11.40
C SER A 188 -0.65 4.56 -12.42
N ILE A 189 -0.29 4.40 -13.69
CA ILE A 189 -1.25 4.18 -14.78
C ILE A 189 -0.91 2.88 -15.46
N GLU A 190 -1.81 1.90 -15.38
CA GLU A 190 -1.76 0.69 -16.18
C GLU A 190 -2.30 0.99 -17.57
N ARG A 191 -1.41 0.85 -18.57
CA ARG A 191 -1.65 1.35 -19.91
C ARG A 191 -1.09 0.42 -20.97
N SER A 192 -1.74 0.38 -22.12
CA SER A 192 -1.23 -0.28 -23.31
C SER A 192 -1.73 0.39 -24.59
N ALA A 193 -1.10 0.04 -25.70
CA ALA A 193 -1.50 0.46 -27.04
C ALA A 193 -2.07 -0.73 -27.80
N SER A 194 -3.15 -0.53 -28.55
CA SER A 194 -3.54 -1.44 -29.65
C SER A 194 -3.11 -0.88 -31.00
N GLY A 195 -2.70 -1.75 -31.91
CA GLY A 195 -2.11 -1.35 -33.20
C GLY A 195 -0.61 -1.12 -33.07
N SER A 196 -0.13 0.10 -33.38
CA SER A 196 1.30 0.41 -33.32
C SER A 196 1.75 0.81 -31.91
N ALA A 197 2.37 -0.11 -31.18
CA ALA A 197 2.85 0.14 -29.82
C ALA A 197 3.94 1.22 -29.73
N THR A 198 4.58 1.60 -30.83
CA THR A 198 5.58 2.68 -30.82
C THR A 198 4.97 4.08 -31.03
N ALA A 199 3.67 4.15 -31.29
CA ALA A 199 3.01 5.36 -31.75
C ALA A 199 2.45 6.25 -30.63
N LEU A 200 2.08 5.67 -29.49
CA LEU A 200 1.45 6.40 -28.39
C LEU A 200 2.45 6.81 -27.32
N LYS A 201 2.31 8.04 -26.85
CA LYS A 201 3.11 8.62 -25.77
C LYS A 201 2.25 9.50 -24.88
N ASP A 202 2.72 9.70 -23.67
CA ASP A 202 2.12 10.66 -22.76
C ASP A 202 2.31 12.07 -23.34
N GLN A 203 1.26 12.87 -23.33
CA GLN A 203 1.32 14.29 -23.67
C GLN A 203 1.32 15.15 -22.41
N ASP A 204 0.45 14.82 -21.45
CA ASP A 204 0.35 15.49 -20.17
C ASP A 204 -0.06 14.48 -19.11
N VAL A 205 0.73 14.39 -18.03
CA VAL A 205 0.39 13.65 -16.82
C VAL A 205 0.63 14.59 -15.66
N ARG A 206 -0.38 14.85 -14.83
CA ARG A 206 -0.26 15.77 -13.69
C ARG A 206 -1.13 15.34 -12.53
N VAL A 207 -0.67 15.66 -11.32
CA VAL A 207 -1.52 15.63 -10.12
C VAL A 207 -2.47 16.82 -10.12
N LEU A 208 -3.70 16.58 -9.65
CA LEU A 208 -4.76 17.55 -9.45
C LEU A 208 -4.92 17.82 -7.96
N VAL A 209 -4.97 19.09 -7.56
CA VAL A 209 -5.41 19.53 -6.23
C VAL A 209 -6.62 20.42 -6.41
N ALA A 210 -7.71 20.16 -5.67
CA ALA A 210 -8.99 20.82 -5.87
C ALA A 210 -9.48 20.77 -7.34
N GLY A 211 -9.23 19.64 -8.04
CA GLY A 211 -9.52 19.46 -9.47
C GLY A 211 -8.62 20.23 -10.45
N VAL A 212 -7.63 21.00 -9.96
CA VAL A 212 -6.74 21.85 -10.76
C VAL A 212 -5.37 21.19 -10.96
N PRO A 213 -4.84 21.11 -12.19
CA PRO A 213 -3.51 20.57 -12.45
C PRO A 213 -2.39 21.38 -11.80
N LEU A 214 -1.49 20.68 -11.12
CA LEU A 214 -0.24 21.25 -10.61
C LEU A 214 0.77 21.53 -11.74
N ALA A 215 1.82 22.29 -11.44
CA ALA A 215 2.70 22.91 -12.44
C ALA A 215 3.68 21.93 -13.13
N THR A 216 4.05 20.83 -12.49
CA THR A 216 4.94 19.83 -13.10
C THR A 216 4.17 18.88 -14.00
N ASN A 217 4.66 18.64 -15.22
CA ASN A 217 4.20 17.57 -16.10
C ASN A 217 5.12 16.35 -15.96
N GLY A 218 4.54 15.23 -15.53
CA GLY A 218 5.24 13.95 -15.36
C GLY A 218 5.29 13.09 -16.63
N ALA A 219 4.72 13.55 -17.76
CA ALA A 219 4.63 12.78 -19.00
C ALA A 219 5.97 12.15 -19.42
N LYS A 220 5.95 10.85 -19.76
CA LYS A 220 7.12 10.11 -20.23
C LYS A 220 7.19 10.12 -21.76
N THR A 221 8.41 10.19 -22.29
CA THR A 221 8.68 10.15 -23.74
C THR A 221 8.75 8.73 -24.31
N ALA A 222 8.81 7.72 -23.44
CA ALA A 222 8.77 6.31 -23.80
C ALA A 222 7.40 5.96 -24.41
N ALA A 223 7.42 5.11 -25.43
CA ALA A 223 6.20 4.65 -26.07
C ALA A 223 5.41 3.72 -25.13
N TRP A 224 4.08 3.70 -25.29
CA TRP A 224 3.21 2.81 -24.54
C TRP A 224 3.46 1.34 -24.95
N PRO A 225 3.44 0.37 -24.01
CA PRO A 225 3.66 -1.03 -24.34
C PRO A 225 2.48 -1.64 -25.12
N SER A 226 2.69 -2.81 -25.75
CA SER A 226 1.62 -3.54 -26.46
C SER A 226 0.74 -4.40 -25.55
N ALA A 227 1.25 -4.72 -24.36
CA ALA A 227 0.56 -5.42 -23.29
C ALA A 227 0.39 -4.48 -22.10
N ASP A 228 -0.59 -4.75 -21.25
CA ASP A 228 -0.83 -3.93 -20.07
C ASP A 228 0.39 -3.96 -19.15
N ALA A 229 0.80 -2.76 -18.75
CA ALA A 229 1.84 -2.56 -17.77
C ALA A 229 1.67 -1.21 -17.07
N ALA A 230 1.93 -1.22 -15.77
CA ALA A 230 1.97 -0.02 -14.96
C ALA A 230 3.14 0.89 -15.35
N ALA A 231 2.86 2.19 -15.45
CA ALA A 231 3.87 3.24 -15.53
C ALA A 231 3.74 4.18 -14.31
N GLU A 232 4.84 4.34 -13.58
CA GLU A 232 4.90 5.19 -12.39
C GLU A 232 5.36 6.62 -12.69
N TYR A 233 4.66 7.62 -12.18
CA TYR A 233 4.94 9.03 -12.40
C TYR A 233 5.11 9.76 -11.06
N GLY A 234 6.11 10.63 -10.97
CA GLY A 234 6.48 11.29 -9.72
C GLY A 234 7.46 10.47 -8.88
N SER A 235 7.60 10.81 -7.60
CA SER A 235 8.45 10.09 -6.65
C SER A 235 7.95 10.25 -5.21
N PRO A 236 8.45 9.44 -4.25
CA PRO A 236 8.07 9.54 -2.84
C PRO A 236 8.31 10.90 -2.16
N SER A 237 9.07 11.80 -2.79
CA SER A 237 9.40 13.13 -2.28
C SER A 237 8.97 14.27 -3.21
N GLU A 238 8.20 13.97 -4.26
CA GLU A 238 7.80 14.95 -5.27
C GLU A 238 6.38 15.47 -5.06
N LEU A 239 6.24 16.80 -5.00
CA LEU A 239 4.98 17.52 -4.85
C LEU A 239 4.51 18.18 -6.16
N TRP A 240 4.99 17.70 -7.30
CA TRP A 240 4.51 18.08 -8.63
C TRP A 240 4.49 19.59 -8.91
N GLY A 241 5.48 20.30 -8.36
CA GLY A 241 5.65 21.75 -8.51
C GLY A 241 4.84 22.60 -7.53
N ALA A 242 4.06 21.99 -6.64
CA ALA A 242 3.49 22.68 -5.48
C ALA A 242 4.55 22.89 -4.39
N SER A 243 4.40 23.97 -3.61
CA SER A 243 5.22 24.20 -2.41
C SER A 243 4.82 23.29 -1.24
N ALA A 244 3.57 22.85 -1.21
CA ALA A 244 3.02 21.88 -0.27
C ALA A 244 1.77 21.22 -0.88
N ILE A 245 1.52 19.97 -0.48
CA ILE A 245 0.21 19.32 -0.58
C ILE A 245 -0.18 18.97 0.86
N SER A 246 -1.36 19.35 1.31
CA SER A 246 -1.81 19.10 2.68
C SER A 246 -2.57 17.78 2.80
N LYS A 247 -2.78 17.32 4.04
CA LYS A 247 -3.71 16.23 4.35
C LYS A 247 -5.10 16.49 3.77
N THR A 248 -5.63 17.70 3.96
CA THR A 248 -6.95 18.08 3.46
C THR A 248 -7.03 18.00 1.94
N ASP A 249 -5.94 18.34 1.26
CA ASP A 249 -5.88 18.24 -0.20
C ASP A 249 -6.00 16.78 -0.62
N VAL A 250 -5.19 15.87 -0.07
CA VAL A 250 -5.19 14.46 -0.54
C VAL A 250 -6.46 13.69 -0.18
N GLU A 251 -7.17 14.09 0.88
CA GLU A 251 -8.44 13.47 1.30
C GLU A 251 -9.65 14.06 0.55
N ALA A 252 -9.46 15.12 -0.23
CA ALA A 252 -10.54 15.72 -1.00
C ALA A 252 -10.95 14.83 -2.19
N ALA A 253 -12.24 14.77 -2.48
CA ALA A 253 -12.79 13.96 -3.57
C ALA A 253 -12.27 14.41 -4.97
N ASP A 254 -11.80 15.65 -5.09
CA ASP A 254 -11.27 16.23 -6.32
C ASP A 254 -9.72 16.27 -6.36
N PHE A 255 -9.06 15.65 -5.38
CA PHE A 255 -7.65 15.27 -5.51
C PHE A 255 -7.52 14.13 -6.50
N GLY A 256 -6.58 14.27 -7.44
CA GLY A 256 -6.67 13.49 -8.66
C GLY A 256 -5.40 13.39 -9.48
N ALA A 257 -5.52 12.70 -10.60
CA ALA A 257 -4.53 12.69 -11.66
C ALA A 257 -5.21 12.98 -13.00
N LEU A 258 -4.48 13.59 -13.94
CA LEU A 258 -4.90 13.73 -15.33
C LEU A 258 -3.93 13.03 -16.26
N LEU A 259 -4.47 12.56 -17.38
CA LEU A 259 -3.72 12.03 -18.51
C LEU A 259 -4.26 12.61 -19.83
N THR A 260 -3.35 13.01 -20.71
CA THR A 260 -3.60 13.12 -22.15
C THR A 260 -2.55 12.33 -22.92
N VAL A 261 -2.96 11.76 -24.07
CA VAL A 261 -2.12 10.90 -24.90
C VAL A 261 -2.02 11.49 -26.29
N THR A 262 -0.83 11.44 -26.89
CA THR A 262 -0.58 11.87 -28.28
C THR A 262 -0.11 10.69 -29.13
N ALA A 263 -0.44 10.73 -30.42
CA ALA A 263 -0.10 9.68 -31.37
C ALA A 263 0.83 10.19 -32.49
N SER A 264 1.88 9.44 -32.81
CA SER A 264 2.75 9.69 -33.97
C SER A 264 2.35 8.88 -35.22
N ALA A 265 1.51 7.87 -35.03
CA ALA A 265 0.89 7.04 -36.06
C ALA A 265 -0.43 6.44 -35.51
N ALA A 266 -1.26 5.86 -36.37
CA ALA A 266 -2.54 5.29 -35.97
C ALA A 266 -2.38 4.19 -34.89
N ALA A 267 -2.91 4.44 -33.69
CA ALA A 267 -2.94 3.49 -32.57
C ALA A 267 -4.03 3.87 -31.57
N THR A 268 -4.53 2.90 -30.81
CA THR A 268 -5.59 3.12 -29.81
C THR A 268 -5.01 3.07 -28.40
N PRO A 269 -5.11 4.14 -27.59
CA PRO A 269 -4.71 4.12 -26.19
C PRO A 269 -5.70 3.29 -25.38
N ARG A 270 -5.17 2.52 -24.44
CA ARG A 270 -5.93 1.72 -23.49
C ARG A 270 -5.40 1.98 -22.08
N VAL A 271 -6.29 2.35 -21.17
CA VAL A 271 -5.99 2.55 -19.75
C VAL A 271 -6.90 1.62 -18.95
N ASP A 272 -6.29 0.70 -18.21
CA ASP A 272 -6.98 -0.34 -17.41
C ASP A 272 -7.18 0.13 -15.97
N ALA A 273 -6.13 0.67 -15.35
CA ALA A 273 -6.20 1.15 -13.97
C ALA A 273 -5.42 2.46 -13.78
N ILE A 274 -5.99 3.35 -12.98
CA ILE A 274 -5.28 4.50 -12.42
C ILE A 274 -5.31 4.37 -10.89
N SER A 275 -4.13 4.31 -10.29
CA SER A 275 -3.94 4.35 -8.84
C SER A 275 -2.97 5.45 -8.44
N MET A 276 -2.99 5.82 -7.17
CA MET A 276 -2.11 6.83 -6.62
C MET A 276 -1.54 6.37 -5.29
N THR A 277 -0.28 6.69 -5.05
CA THR A 277 0.40 6.50 -3.77
C THR A 277 0.75 7.84 -3.17
N VAL A 278 0.27 8.09 -1.95
CA VAL A 278 0.64 9.25 -1.14
C VAL A 278 1.65 8.81 -0.10
N HIS A 279 2.84 9.42 -0.12
CA HIS A 279 3.88 9.25 0.89
C HIS A 279 3.78 10.38 1.91
N PHE A 280 3.84 10.05 3.20
CA PHE A 280 3.67 11.02 4.28
C PHE A 280 4.45 10.66 5.54
N GLU A 281 4.66 11.63 6.43
CA GLU A 281 5.12 11.39 7.80
C GLU A 281 3.94 11.49 8.77
N ASP A 282 3.82 10.53 9.68
CA ASP A 282 3.01 10.66 10.89
C ASP A 282 3.83 11.39 11.98
N PRO A 283 3.51 12.66 12.31
CA PRO A 283 4.26 13.40 13.32
C PRO A 283 4.05 12.87 14.75
N ALA A 284 3.05 12.03 14.99
CA ALA A 284 2.87 11.39 16.29
C ALA A 284 4.01 10.38 16.55
N CYS A 285 4.63 9.85 15.50
CA CYS A 285 5.75 8.94 15.62
C CYS A 285 7.09 9.64 15.88
N PRO A 286 7.81 9.27 16.95
CA PRO A 286 9.17 9.77 17.18
C PRO A 286 10.13 9.28 16.08
N ASN A 287 11.22 10.04 15.89
CA ASN A 287 12.31 9.68 14.97
C ASN A 287 13.14 8.50 15.49
#